data_AF-A0A645FHQ5-F1
#
_entry.id   AF-A0A645FHQ5-F1
#
_cell.length_a   1.000
_cell.length_b   1.000
_cell.length_c   1.000
_cell.angle_alpha   90.00
_cell.angle_beta   90.00
_cell.angle_gamma   90.00
#
_symmetry.space_group_name_H-M   'P 1'
#
loop_
_entity.id
_entity.type
_entity.pdbx_description
1 polymer ?
#
loop_
_entity_poly.entity_id
_entity_poly.type
_entity_poly.pdbx_seq_one_letter_code
_entity_poly.pdbx_strand_id
1 'polypeptide(L)'
;MPSANEGVSFDNISSRQAGERSFVDFHMHVPGQWSVQRAAQLRSEIEVALLEAIPGLYARIELLPMGMNTVSEVADGELGGAAQGTAKEGFST
;
A
#
# COMPACT_ATOMS: atom_id res chain seq x y z
N MET A 1 -13.85 17.52 -11.69
CA MET A 1 -12.97 17.99 -10.60
C MET A 1 -11.85 16.96 -10.45
N PRO A 2 -10.60 17.22 -10.87
CA PRO A 2 -9.50 16.33 -10.53
C PRO A 2 -9.23 16.49 -9.03
N SER A 3 -9.50 15.44 -8.25
CA SER A 3 -9.12 15.40 -6.84
C SER A 3 -7.60 15.58 -6.76
N ALA A 4 -7.16 16.62 -6.07
CA ALA A 4 -5.76 16.97 -5.89
C ALA A 4 -5.05 15.87 -5.09
N ASN A 5 -4.67 14.78 -5.75
CA ASN A 5 -3.68 13.89 -5.18
C ASN A 5 -2.33 14.50 -5.55
N GLU A 6 -1.56 14.92 -4.56
CA GLU A 6 -0.35 15.75 -4.69
C GLU A 6 0.84 15.01 -5.33
N GLY A 7 0.55 14.02 -6.18
CA GLY A 7 1.51 13.07 -6.71
C GLY A 7 1.88 11.99 -5.69
N VAL A 8 1.01 11.62 -4.76
CA VAL A 8 1.27 10.53 -3.81
C VAL A 8 0.27 9.39 -4.01
N SER A 9 0.74 8.15 -4.15
CA SER A 9 -0.13 6.97 -4.29
C SER A 9 0.19 5.95 -3.21
N PHE A 10 -0.78 5.10 -2.85
CA PHE A 10 -0.61 4.02 -1.90
C PHE A 10 -1.13 2.71 -2.49
N ASP A 11 -0.40 1.63 -2.26
CA ASP A 11 -0.76 0.28 -2.70
C ASP A 11 -0.16 -0.77 -1.76
N ASN A 12 -0.42 -2.03 -2.11
CA ASN A 12 0.01 -3.21 -1.38
C ASN A 12 -0.30 -3.13 0.13
N ILE A 13 -1.50 -2.63 0.45
CA ILE A 13 -1.94 -2.45 1.83
C ILE A 13 -2.32 -3.80 2.41
N SER A 14 -1.50 -4.28 3.33
CA SER A 14 -1.77 -5.46 4.13
C SER A 14 -2.01 -5.05 5.58
N SER A 15 -2.99 -5.70 6.20
CA SER A 15 -3.28 -5.52 7.61
C SER A 15 -3.49 -6.85 8.28
N ARG A 16 -3.03 -6.95 9.52
CA ARG A 16 -3.23 -8.12 10.36
C ARG A 16 -3.33 -7.72 11.81
N GLN A 17 -4.04 -8.52 12.59
CA GLN A 17 -4.12 -8.36 14.04
C GLN A 17 -3.46 -9.56 14.72
N ALA A 18 -2.70 -9.32 15.80
CA ALA A 18 -2.15 -10.36 16.65
C ALA A 18 -2.28 -9.97 18.13
N GLY A 19 -3.20 -10.65 18.82
CA GLY A 19 -3.58 -10.30 20.18
C GLY A 19 -4.20 -8.89 20.23
N GLU A 20 -3.70 -8.07 21.16
CA GLU A 20 -4.13 -6.67 21.32
C GLU A 20 -3.46 -5.69 20.35
N ARG A 21 -2.60 -6.17 19.45
CA ARG A 21 -1.88 -5.32 18.51
C ARG A 21 -2.41 -5.47 17.09
N SER A 22 -2.58 -4.33 16.43
CA SER A 22 -2.88 -4.24 15.01
C SER A 22 -1.60 -3.88 14.24
N PHE A 23 -1.44 -4.43 13.05
CA PHE A 23 -0.31 -4.18 12.18
C PHE A 23 -0.85 -3.76 10.82
N VAL A 24 -0.24 -2.75 10.23
CA VAL A 24 -0.47 -2.38 8.84
C VAL A 24 0.87 -2.20 8.14
N ASP A 25 0.97 -2.72 6.93
CA ASP A 25 2.09 -2.50 6.02
C ASP A 25 1.54 -2.01 4.69
N PHE A 26 2.20 -1.02 4.10
CA PHE A 26 1.84 -0.52 2.77
C PHE A 26 2.99 0.26 2.13
N HIS A 27 2.89 0.40 0.81
CA HIS A 27 3.78 1.23 0.03
C HIS A 27 3.23 2.62 -0.16
N MET A 28 4.11 3.61 -0.11
CA MET A 28 3.83 5.01 -0.38
C MET A 28 4.69 5.47 -1.55
N HIS A 29 4.04 5.72 -2.67
CA HIS A 29 4.68 6.21 -3.90
C HIS A 29 4.70 7.73 -3.92
N VAL A 30 5.88 8.31 -4.04
CA VAL A 30 6.08 9.76 -4.11
C VAL A 30 6.75 10.15 -5.42
N PRO A 31 6.59 11.40 -5.90
CA PRO A 31 7.24 11.84 -7.13
C PRO A 31 8.76 11.76 -6.99
N GLY A 32 9.46 11.23 -7.99
CA GLY A 32 10.92 11.06 -7.93
C GLY A 32 11.69 12.37 -7.76
N GLN A 33 11.08 13.53 -8.06
CA GLN A 33 11.67 14.84 -7.80
C GLN A 33 11.59 15.30 -6.34
N TRP A 34 10.86 14.58 -5.46
CA TRP A 34 10.80 14.95 -4.05
C TRP A 34 12.13 14.66 -3.35
N SER A 35 12.50 15.55 -2.43
CA SER A 35 13.60 15.26 -1.53
C SER A 35 13.20 14.14 -0.57
N VAL A 36 14.17 13.30 -0.21
CA VAL A 36 13.99 12.25 0.81
C VAL A 36 13.45 12.86 2.11
N GLN A 37 13.90 14.06 2.48
CA GLN A 37 13.41 14.77 3.66
C GLN A 37 11.90 15.09 3.57
N ARG A 38 11.42 15.63 2.44
CA ARG A 38 9.99 15.92 2.27
C ARG A 38 9.17 14.64 2.35
N ALA A 39 9.63 13.58 1.70
CA ALA A 39 8.94 12.31 1.67
C ALA A 39 8.89 11.65 3.06
N ALA A 40 9.97 11.76 3.84
CA ALA A 40 10.04 11.31 5.23
C ALA A 40 9.12 12.11 6.16
N GLN A 41 8.99 13.43 5.97
CA GLN A 41 8.07 14.27 6.74
C GLN A 41 6.62 13.82 6.53
N LEU A 42 6.20 13.65 5.27
CA LEU A 42 4.85 13.19 4.97
C LEU A 42 4.60 11.77 5.52
N ARG A 43 5.59 10.86 5.44
CA ARG A 43 5.52 9.54 6.07
C ARG A 43 5.23 9.65 7.57
N SER A 44 5.95 10.53 8.28
CA SER A 44 5.76 10.73 9.72
C SER A 44 4.38 11.31 10.05
N GLU A 45 3.87 12.25 9.27
CA GLU A 45 2.52 12.80 9.46
C GLU A 45 1.45 11.72 9.31
N ILE A 46 1.58 10.84 8.32
CA ILE A 46 0.67 9.70 8.11
C ILE A 46 0.78 8.71 9.27
N GLU A 47 1.99 8.38 9.71
CA GLU A 47 2.24 7.46 10.83
C GLU A 47 1.56 7.97 12.11
N VAL A 48 1.67 9.27 12.41
CA VAL A 48 0.96 9.90 13.54
C VAL A 48 -0.55 9.78 13.37
N ALA A 49 -1.11 10.15 12.22
CA ALA A 49 -2.55 10.08 11.98
C ALA A 49 -3.10 8.64 12.10
N LEU A 50 -2.33 7.65 11.68
CA LEU A 50 -2.69 6.24 11.80
C LEU A 50 -2.68 5.76 13.26
N LEU A 51 -1.68 6.18 14.05
CA LEU A 51 -1.59 5.85 15.47
C LEU A 51 -2.71 6.52 16.28
N GLU A 52 -3.12 7.73 15.90
CA GLU A 52 -4.26 8.42 16.52
C GLU A 52 -5.60 7.75 16.16
N ALA A 53 -5.76 7.31 14.92
CA ALA A 53 -6.98 6.66 14.45
C ALA A 53 -7.14 5.22 14.98
N ILE A 54 -6.03 4.49 15.17
CA ILE A 54 -6.03 3.08 15.56
C ILE A 54 -5.09 2.88 16.76
N PRO A 55 -5.63 2.87 17.99
CA PRO A 55 -4.85 2.59 19.19
C PRO A 55 -4.16 1.23 19.13
N GLY A 56 -2.87 1.18 19.43
CA GLY A 56 -2.09 -0.07 19.41
C GLY A 56 -1.70 -0.55 18.01
N LEU A 57 -1.86 0.30 16.99
CA LEU A 57 -1.38 0.03 15.64
C LEU A 57 0.15 0.12 15.57
N TYR A 58 0.74 -0.80 14.82
CA TYR A 58 2.10 -0.72 14.33
C TYR A 58 2.06 -0.55 12.81
N ALA A 59 2.44 0.63 12.33
CA ALA A 59 2.47 0.95 10.91
C ALA A 59 3.88 0.80 10.33
N ARG A 60 4.01 0.04 9.25
CA ARG A 60 5.20 0.01 8.39
C ARG A 60 4.86 0.68 7.07
N ILE A 61 5.57 1.75 6.75
CA ILE A 61 5.39 2.50 5.51
C ILE A 61 6.71 2.48 4.76
N GLU A 62 6.71 1.84 3.60
CA GLU A 62 7.86 1.80 2.69
C GLU A 62 7.70 2.86 1.61
N LEU A 63 8.74 3.65 1.38
CA LEU A 63 8.71 4.70 0.37
C LEU A 63 9.29 4.21 -0.95
N LEU A 64 8.54 4.45 -2.02
CA LEU A 64 8.94 4.14 -3.38
C LEU A 64 8.79 5.38 -4.26
N PRO A 65 9.68 5.58 -5.25
CA PRO A 65 9.40 6.54 -6.30
C PRO A 65 8.20 6.09 -7.14
N MET A 66 7.43 7.03 -7.64
CA MET A 66 6.35 6.76 -8.58
C MET A 66 6.86 6.01 -9.82
N GLY A 67 6.10 4.99 -10.24
CA GLY A 67 6.43 4.14 -11.39
C GLY A 67 7.47 3.05 -11.12
N MET A 68 7.89 2.87 -9.86
CA MET A 68 8.73 1.75 -9.43
C MET A 68 7.93 0.80 -8.56
N ASN A 69 8.10 -0.50 -8.74
CA ASN A 69 7.42 -1.54 -7.97
C ASN A 69 8.46 -2.37 -7.20
N THR A 70 8.11 -2.86 -6.02
CA THR A 70 8.96 -3.79 -5.26
C THR A 70 8.88 -5.19 -5.88
N VAL A 71 9.94 -5.99 -5.72
CA VAL A 71 9.95 -7.40 -6.18
C VAL A 71 8.79 -8.21 -5.59
N SER A 72 8.38 -7.92 -4.35
CA SER A 72 7.20 -8.52 -3.72
C SER A 72 5.90 -8.20 -4.48
N GLU A 73 5.76 -6.98 -4.99
CA GLU A 73 4.55 -6.53 -5.68
C GLU A 73 4.43 -7.15 -7.09
N VAL A 74 5.55 -7.24 -7.82
CA VAL A 74 5.54 -7.99 -9.09
C VAL A 74 5.24 -9.48 -8.86
N ALA A 75 5.73 -10.07 -7.76
CA ALA A 75 5.38 -11.45 -7.41
C ALA A 75 3.89 -11.61 -7.06
N ASP A 76 3.28 -10.70 -6.29
CA ASP A 76 1.85 -10.71 -5.98
C ASP A 76 0.98 -10.50 -7.23
N GLY A 77 1.41 -9.63 -8.16
CA GLY A 77 0.74 -9.44 -9.45
C GLY A 77 0.79 -10.67 -10.36
N GLU A 78 1.92 -11.37 -10.40
CA GLU A 78 2.06 -12.62 -11.16
C GLU A 78 1.23 -13.77 -10.55
N LEU A 79 1.12 -13.83 -9.22
CA LEU A 79 0.25 -14.79 -8.52
C LEU A 79 -1.24 -14.48 -8.70
N GLY A 80 -1.63 -13.19 -8.73
CA GLY A 80 -3.01 -12.75 -8.97
C GLY A 80 -3.50 -12.94 -10.41
N GLY A 81 -2.58 -12.98 -11.39
CA GLY A 81 -2.87 -13.28 -12.79
C GLY A 81 -3.18 -14.75 -13.06
N ALA A 82 -2.54 -15.67 -12.33
CA ALA A 82 -2.78 -17.11 -12.47
C ALA A 82 -4.12 -17.57 -11.87
N ALA A 83 -4.68 -16.84 -10.90
CA ALA A 83 -5.93 -17.20 -10.23
C ALA A 83 -7.20 -16.76 -10.97
N GLN A 84 -7.12 -15.91 -12.02
CA GLN A 84 -8.29 -15.40 -12.74
C GLN A 84 -8.62 -16.18 -14.04
N GLY A 85 -7.85 -17.21 -14.40
CA GLY A 85 -7.99 -17.96 -15.66
C GLY A 85 -8.88 -19.21 -15.65
N THR A 86 -9.38 -19.69 -14.50
CA THR A 86 -10.07 -20.99 -14.43
C THR A 86 -11.41 -20.90 -13.69
N ALA A 87 -12.31 -19.99 -14.10
CA ALA A 87 -13.68 -20.01 -13.58
C ALA A 87 -14.68 -19.41 -14.58
N LYS A 88 -14.68 -19.86 -15.84
CA LYS A 88 -15.78 -19.58 -16.78
C LYS A 88 -15.97 -20.67 -17.82
N GLU A 89 -16.26 -21.91 -17.41
CA GLU A 89 -17.01 -22.84 -18.29
C GLU A 89 -17.96 -23.73 -17.46
N GLY A 90 -19.26 -23.63 -17.76
CA GLY A 90 -20.18 -24.76 -17.65
C GLY A 90 -21.04 -24.90 -16.38
N PHE A 91 -22.00 -24.00 -16.15
CA PHE A 91 -23.29 -24.44 -15.60
C PHE A 91 -24.44 -23.63 -16.20
N SER A 92 -25.10 -24.19 -17.20
CA SER A 92 -26.50 -23.90 -17.47
C SER A 92 -27.21 -25.21 -17.78
N THR A 93 -28.19 -25.51 -16.94
CA THR A 93 -29.32 -26.39 -17.24
C THR A 93 -30.16 -25.78 -18.36
#